data_AF-A0A0D2KFY3-F1
#
_entry.id   AF-A0A0D2KFY3-F1
#
_cell.length_a   1.000
_cell.length_b   1.000
_cell.length_c   1.000
_cell.angle_alpha   90.00
_cell.angle_beta   90.00
_cell.angle_gamma   90.00
#
_symmetry.space_group_name_H-M   'P 1'
#
loop_
_entity.id
_entity.type
_entity.pdbx_description
1 polymer ?
#
loop_
_entity_poly.entity_id
_entity_poly.type
_entity_poly.pdbx_seq_one_letter_code
_entity_poly.pdbx_strand_id
1 'polypeptide(L)'
;IILAGDFAQLPPVIQGSALYQQGTVSKLQNFNMSLRDQENTIGLLTWHQITTVVILKQNMRQQSQTDEDSALRTALENMRYAACTTEDLNFLNSRTVGPGPLKPKLNEFPFRDVSIITAWNAQKDLINDLGS
;
A
#
# COMPACT_ATOMS: atom_id res chain seq x y z
N ILE A 1 18.38 -14.45 8.57
CA ILE A 1 16.99 -14.03 8.24
C ILE A 1 17.11 -12.82 7.33
N ILE A 2 16.45 -12.84 6.17
CA ILE A 2 16.36 -11.67 5.28
C ILE A 2 14.89 -11.29 5.23
N LEU A 3 14.59 -10.04 5.57
CA LEU A 3 13.24 -9.49 5.53
C LEU A 3 13.17 -8.50 4.37
N ALA A 4 12.12 -8.60 3.58
CA ALA A 4 11.87 -7.71 2.45
C ALA A 4 10.39 -7.30 2.47
N GLY A 5 10.14 -6.02 2.29
CA GLY A 5 8.79 -5.46 2.34
C GLY A 5 8.81 -3.96 2.26
N ASP A 6 7.62 -3.37 2.33
CA ASP A 6 7.42 -1.93 2.30
C ASP A 6 6.44 -1.52 3.41
N PHE A 7 6.91 -0.73 4.36
CA PHE A 7 6.14 -0.27 5.51
C PHE A 7 5.08 0.79 5.18
N ALA A 8 5.12 1.38 3.97
CA ALA A 8 4.08 2.29 3.50
C ALA A 8 2.85 1.57 2.92
N GLN A 9 2.84 0.23 2.95
CA GLN A 9 1.70 -0.59 2.53
C GLN A 9 0.68 -0.75 3.66
N LEU A 10 -0.38 -1.52 3.37
CA LEU A 10 -1.43 -1.83 4.35
C LEU A 10 -0.82 -2.47 5.61
N PRO A 11 -1.24 -2.03 6.81
CA PRO A 11 -0.81 -2.65 8.05
C PRO A 11 -1.33 -4.10 8.12
N PRO A 12 -0.75 -4.93 9.01
CA PRO A 12 -1.24 -6.28 9.25
C PRO A 12 -2.75 -6.30 9.54
N VAL A 13 -3.47 -7.24 8.93
CA VAL A 13 -4.94 -7.33 8.99
C VAL A 13 -5.47 -7.68 10.39
N ILE A 14 -4.62 -8.25 11.26
CA ILE A 14 -5.09 -8.74 12.55
C ILE A 14 -5.19 -7.60 13.57
N GLN A 15 -6.19 -7.66 14.47
CA GLN A 15 -6.26 -6.85 15.69
C GLN A 15 -4.96 -7.00 16.49
N GLY A 16 -4.05 -6.06 16.25
CA GLY A 16 -2.72 -6.02 16.81
C GLY A 16 -1.95 -4.91 16.13
N SER A 17 -1.20 -4.16 16.90
CA SER A 17 -0.41 -3.07 16.38
C SER A 17 0.83 -3.60 15.69
N ALA A 18 1.23 -2.96 14.60
CA ALA A 18 2.40 -3.40 13.87
C ALA A 18 3.64 -3.36 14.79
N LEU A 19 4.51 -4.37 14.72
CA LEU A 19 5.66 -4.46 15.61
C LEU A 19 6.60 -3.25 15.52
N TYR A 20 6.62 -2.56 14.38
CA TYR A 20 7.41 -1.34 14.18
C TYR A 20 6.71 -0.07 14.69
N GLN A 21 5.45 -0.14 15.12
CA GLN A 21 4.70 1.00 15.64
C GLN A 21 5.16 1.33 17.06
N GLN A 22 5.70 2.54 17.24
CA GLN A 22 6.26 2.96 18.51
C GLN A 22 5.17 3.09 19.58
N GLY A 23 5.44 2.48 20.74
CA GLY A 23 4.60 2.65 21.94
C GLY A 23 3.39 1.73 22.04
N THR A 24 3.15 0.84 21.06
CA THR A 24 1.95 0.00 21.05
C THR A 24 2.16 -1.42 21.55
N VAL A 25 3.38 -1.95 21.45
CA VAL A 25 3.75 -3.26 22.04
C VAL A 25 4.65 -3.01 23.25
N SER A 26 4.26 -3.58 24.40
CA SER A 26 5.08 -3.54 25.61
C SER A 26 6.40 -4.27 25.38
N LYS A 27 7.51 -3.66 25.79
CA LYS A 27 8.84 -4.29 25.80
C LYS A 27 9.05 -5.22 27.01
N LEU A 28 8.12 -5.20 27.97
CA LEU A 28 8.17 -5.97 29.19
C LEU A 28 7.08 -7.05 29.16
N GLN A 29 7.47 -8.27 29.54
CA GLN A 29 6.55 -9.38 29.73
C GLN A 29 6.07 -9.43 31.18
N ASN A 30 4.76 -9.56 31.37
CA ASN A 30 4.12 -9.71 32.67
C ASN A 30 3.33 -11.03 32.71
N PHE A 31 3.17 -11.62 33.89
CA PHE A 31 2.46 -12.91 34.06
C PHE A 31 0.98 -12.86 33.64
N ASN A 32 0.38 -11.67 33.58
CA ASN A 32 -1.02 -11.47 33.16
C ASN A 32 -1.18 -11.25 31.65
N MET A 33 -0.11 -11.36 30.85
CA MET A 33 -0.17 -11.17 29.41
C MET A 33 -0.74 -12.39 28.70
N SER A 34 -1.57 -12.14 27.68
CA SER A 34 -2.01 -13.20 26.78
C SER A 34 -0.81 -13.80 26.04
N LEU A 35 -0.93 -15.05 25.60
CA LEU A 35 0.11 -15.70 24.78
C LEU A 35 0.49 -14.84 23.56
N ARG A 36 -0.51 -14.23 22.93
CA ARG A 36 -0.34 -13.35 21.77
C ARG A 36 0.47 -12.10 22.09
N ASP A 37 0.25 -11.50 23.26
CA ASP A 37 1.03 -10.32 23.66
C ASP A 37 2.49 -10.70 23.96
N GLN A 38 2.73 -11.89 24.51
CA GLN A 38 4.08 -12.41 24.72
C GLN A 38 4.81 -12.65 23.39
N GLU A 39 4.13 -13.26 22.41
CA GLU A 39 4.63 -13.44 21.05
C GLU A 39 4.97 -12.11 20.38
N ASN A 40 4.11 -11.09 20.53
CA ASN A 40 4.36 -9.74 20.00
C ASN A 40 5.60 -9.10 20.66
N THR A 41 5.77 -9.22 21.98
CA THR A 41 6.96 -8.70 22.67
C THR A 41 8.23 -9.40 22.19
N ILE A 42 8.21 -10.73 22.03
CA ILE A 42 9.37 -11.49 21.49
C ILE A 42 9.65 -11.07 20.05
N GLY A 43 8.61 -10.92 19.24
CA GLY A 43 8.71 -10.44 17.86
C GLY A 43 9.35 -9.06 17.77
N LEU A 44 8.94 -8.12 18.64
CA LEU A 44 9.53 -6.78 18.74
C LEU A 44 11.01 -6.83 19.15
N LEU A 45 11.36 -7.64 20.15
CA LEU A 45 12.75 -7.78 20.59
C LEU A 45 13.63 -8.37 19.47
N THR A 46 13.11 -9.38 18.76
CA THR A 46 13.79 -9.98 17.59
C THR A 46 13.93 -8.96 16.46
N TRP A 47 12.91 -8.13 16.23
CA TRP A 47 12.96 -7.04 15.25
C TRP A 47 14.08 -6.05 15.56
N HIS A 48 14.25 -5.68 16.83
CA HIS A 48 15.32 -4.78 17.28
C HIS A 48 16.74 -5.38 17.17
N GLN A 49 16.89 -6.69 16.98
CA GLN A 49 18.19 -7.32 16.75
C GLN A 49 18.68 -7.15 15.29
N ILE A 50 17.84 -6.64 14.40
CA ILE A 50 18.24 -6.39 13.00
C ILE A 50 19.16 -5.16 12.95
N THR A 51 20.43 -5.39 12.61
CA THR A 51 21.47 -4.34 12.57
C THR A 51 21.64 -3.69 11.20
N THR A 52 21.12 -4.30 10.15
CA THR A 52 21.39 -3.89 8.76
C THR A 52 20.08 -3.64 8.02
N VAL A 53 19.94 -2.44 7.46
CA VAL A 53 18.81 -2.03 6.65
C VAL A 53 19.34 -1.57 5.29
N VAL A 54 18.75 -2.09 4.21
CA VAL A 54 19.07 -1.70 2.84
C VAL A 54 17.82 -1.08 2.23
N ILE A 55 17.95 0.13 1.69
CA ILE A 55 16.85 0.84 1.03
C ILE A 55 17.11 0.85 -0.48
N LEU A 56 16.21 0.22 -1.24
CA LEU A 56 16.23 0.26 -2.70
C LEU A 56 15.57 1.56 -3.18
N LYS A 57 16.29 2.35 -3.99
CA LYS A 57 15.80 3.66 -4.49
C LYS A 57 15.35 3.64 -5.94
N GLN A 58 15.82 2.68 -6.73
CA GLN A 58 15.51 2.63 -8.15
C GLN A 58 14.17 1.94 -8.39
N ASN A 59 13.24 2.63 -9.05
CA ASN A 59 11.97 2.05 -9.48
C ASN A 59 12.17 1.23 -10.77
N MET A 60 11.93 -0.07 -10.69
CA MET A 60 12.07 -0.98 -11.84
C MET A 60 10.73 -1.26 -12.54
N ARG A 61 9.60 -0.81 -11.98
CA ARG A 61 8.24 -1.07 -12.48
C ARG A 61 7.80 -0.07 -13.56
N GLN A 62 8.22 1.18 -13.44
CA GLN A 62 7.89 2.28 -14.37
C GLN A 62 9.17 2.80 -15.02
N GLN A 63 9.73 2.03 -15.97
CA GLN A 63 10.97 2.41 -16.67
C GLN A 63 10.72 3.36 -17.86
N SER A 64 9.49 3.36 -18.39
CA SER A 64 9.06 4.25 -19.45
C SER A 64 9.11 5.71 -19.00
N GLN A 65 9.58 6.60 -19.90
CA GLN A 65 9.81 8.02 -19.60
C GLN A 65 8.84 8.91 -20.38
N THR A 66 7.54 8.62 -20.36
CA THR A 66 6.57 9.65 -20.78
C THR A 66 6.44 10.71 -19.69
N ASP A 67 6.05 11.93 -20.06
CA ASP A 67 5.82 13.00 -19.08
C ASP A 67 4.75 12.59 -18.06
N GLU A 68 3.74 11.83 -18.49
CA GLU A 68 2.68 11.29 -17.64
C GLU A 68 3.19 10.21 -16.67
N ASP A 69 4.10 9.33 -17.11
CA ASP A 69 4.75 8.34 -16.24
C ASP A 69 5.62 9.02 -15.17
N SER A 70 6.30 10.11 -15.54
CA SER A 70 7.10 10.91 -14.61
C SER A 70 6.22 11.61 -13.55
N ALA A 71 5.09 12.18 -13.98
CA ALA A 71 4.09 12.75 -13.08
C ALA A 71 3.51 11.70 -12.13
N LEU A 72 3.16 10.51 -12.65
CA LEU A 72 2.66 9.41 -11.84
C LEU A 72 3.70 8.93 -10.82
N ARG A 73 4.97 8.79 -11.23
CA ARG A 73 6.05 8.40 -10.31
C ARG A 73 6.21 9.40 -9.18
N THR A 74 6.18 10.69 -9.51
CA THR A 74 6.29 11.78 -8.53
C THR A 74 5.11 11.76 -7.54
N ALA A 75 3.89 11.61 -8.05
CA ALA A 75 2.69 11.50 -7.23
C ALA A 75 2.74 10.27 -6.29
N LEU A 76 3.22 9.11 -6.77
CA LEU A 76 3.39 7.90 -5.95
C LEU A 76 4.41 8.08 -4.83
N GLU A 77 5.55 8.73 -5.12
CA GLU A 77 6.57 9.05 -4.12
C GLU A 77 6.02 10.00 -3.05
N ASN A 78 5.26 11.03 -3.45
CA ASN A 78 4.64 11.98 -2.51
C ASN A 78 3.52 11.33 -1.68
N MET A 79 2.69 10.46 -2.28
CA MET A 79 1.66 9.70 -1.56
C MET A 79 2.26 8.83 -0.46
N ARG A 80 3.45 8.24 -0.70
CA ARG A 80 4.15 7.42 0.29
C ARG A 80 4.46 8.18 1.59
N TYR A 81 4.68 9.49 1.50
CA TYR A 81 4.98 10.36 2.64
C TYR A 81 3.81 11.26 3.05
N ALA A 82 2.60 11.02 2.52
CA ALA A 82 1.43 11.87 2.70
C ALA A 82 1.69 13.36 2.35
N ALA A 83 2.51 13.61 1.33
CA ALA A 83 3.00 14.92 0.93
C ALA A 83 2.52 15.33 -0.48
N CYS A 84 1.33 14.89 -0.90
CA CYS A 84 0.79 15.18 -2.23
C CYS A 84 0.62 16.69 -2.45
N THR A 85 1.06 17.16 -3.62
CA THR A 85 0.85 18.54 -4.03
C THR A 85 -0.50 18.72 -4.75
N THR A 86 -0.88 19.97 -5.04
CA THR A 86 -2.09 20.26 -5.83
C THR A 86 -1.97 19.70 -7.25
N GLU A 87 -0.77 19.70 -7.83
CA GLU A 87 -0.48 19.11 -9.14
C GLU A 87 -0.70 17.59 -9.12
N ASP A 88 -0.22 16.90 -8.08
CA ASP A 88 -0.44 15.46 -7.92
C ASP A 88 -1.94 15.13 -7.84
N LEU A 89 -2.69 15.89 -7.04
CA LEU A 89 -4.14 15.71 -6.89
C LEU A 89 -4.88 15.97 -8.19
N ASN A 90 -4.51 17.01 -8.94
CA ASN A 90 -5.10 17.32 -10.24
C ASN A 90 -4.80 16.21 -11.26
N PHE A 91 -3.56 15.71 -11.27
CA PHE A 91 -3.16 14.59 -12.12
C PHE A 91 -3.98 13.34 -11.80
N LEU A 92 -4.11 12.95 -10.52
CA LEU A 92 -4.90 11.78 -10.11
C LEU A 92 -6.39 11.96 -10.46
N ASN A 93 -6.95 13.14 -10.17
CA ASN A 93 -8.34 13.45 -10.51
C ASN A 93 -8.61 13.41 -12.01
N SER A 94 -7.63 13.72 -12.87
CA SER A 94 -7.78 13.59 -14.32
C SER A 94 -8.06 12.15 -14.77
N ARG A 95 -7.60 11.15 -14.00
CA ARG A 95 -7.75 9.72 -14.27
C ARG A 95 -9.00 9.10 -13.63
N THR A 96 -9.72 9.85 -12.81
CA THR A 96 -11.01 9.42 -12.26
C THR A 96 -12.08 9.48 -13.35
N VAL A 97 -12.85 8.40 -13.49
CA VAL A 97 -14.00 8.32 -14.41
C VAL A 97 -15.05 9.37 -14.05
N GLY A 98 -15.67 10.00 -15.05
CA GLY A 98 -16.69 11.02 -14.83
C GLY A 98 -17.45 11.42 -16.10
N PRO A 99 -18.48 12.28 -15.98
CA PRO A 99 -19.34 12.67 -17.10
C PRO A 99 -18.69 13.67 -18.08
N GLY A 100 -17.51 14.21 -17.75
CA GLY A 100 -16.83 15.22 -18.57
C GLY A 100 -16.29 14.66 -19.89
N PRO A 101 -16.18 15.49 -20.95
CA PRO A 101 -15.73 15.05 -22.27
C PRO A 101 -14.26 14.59 -22.31
N LEU A 102 -13.43 15.04 -21.37
CA LEU A 102 -12.01 14.68 -21.24
C LEU A 102 -11.75 13.62 -20.16
N LYS A 103 -12.80 13.03 -19.58
CA LYS A 103 -12.68 12.02 -18.52
C LYS A 103 -12.71 10.63 -19.14
N PRO A 104 -11.93 9.68 -18.60
CA PRO A 104 -11.95 8.30 -19.08
C PRO A 104 -13.33 7.68 -18.84
N LYS A 105 -13.78 6.85 -19.78
CA LYS A 105 -15.03 6.10 -19.65
C LYS A 105 -14.75 4.61 -19.55
N LEU A 106 -15.43 3.94 -18.61
CA LEU A 106 -15.23 2.50 -18.36
C LEU A 106 -15.60 1.60 -19.54
N ASN A 107 -16.41 2.09 -20.48
CA ASN A 107 -16.80 1.35 -21.67
C ASN A 107 -15.79 1.49 -22.83
N GLU A 108 -14.70 2.22 -22.65
CA GLU A 108 -13.64 2.33 -23.65
C GLU A 108 -12.85 1.02 -23.76
N PHE A 109 -12.37 0.72 -24.97
CA PHE A 109 -11.63 -0.51 -25.28
C PHE A 109 -10.47 -0.84 -24.32
N PRO A 110 -9.66 0.14 -23.84
CA PRO A 110 -8.55 -0.14 -22.93
C PRO A 110 -8.96 -0.76 -21.58
N PHE A 111 -10.23 -0.69 -21.18
CA PHE A 111 -10.72 -1.15 -19.87
C PHE A 111 -11.48 -2.48 -19.93
N ARG A 112 -11.56 -3.14 -21.09
CA ARG A 112 -12.40 -4.31 -21.29
C ARG A 112 -11.89 -5.57 -20.57
N ASP A 113 -10.58 -5.71 -20.39
CA ASP A 113 -9.93 -6.90 -19.83
C ASP A 113 -8.82 -6.52 -18.82
N VAL A 114 -9.08 -5.49 -18.02
CA VAL A 114 -8.11 -5.01 -17.01
C VAL A 114 -8.36 -5.62 -15.64
N SER A 115 -7.30 -5.78 -14.85
CA SER A 115 -7.44 -6.19 -13.46
C SER A 115 -8.14 -5.09 -12.65
N ILE A 116 -9.22 -5.46 -11.96
CA ILE A 116 -10.00 -4.54 -11.12
C ILE A 116 -9.63 -4.81 -9.66
N ILE A 117 -9.25 -3.75 -8.94
CA ILE A 117 -8.96 -3.81 -7.50
C ILE A 117 -10.15 -3.20 -6.76
N THR A 118 -10.78 -3.98 -5.88
CA THR A 118 -11.87 -3.52 -5.02
C THR A 118 -11.47 -3.56 -3.55
N ALA A 119 -12.15 -2.78 -2.72
CA ALA A 119 -11.89 -2.74 -1.29
C ALA A 119 -12.37 -4.02 -0.57
N TRP A 120 -13.48 -4.61 -1.03
CA TRP A 120 -14.11 -5.76 -0.38
C TRP A 120 -14.08 -7.00 -1.26
N ASN A 121 -13.89 -8.17 -0.62
CA ASN A 121 -13.96 -9.46 -1.30
C ASN A 121 -15.31 -9.69 -1.97
N ALA A 122 -16.42 -9.35 -1.30
CA ALA A 122 -17.77 -9.50 -1.87
C ALA A 122 -17.97 -8.72 -3.19
N GLN A 123 -17.32 -7.55 -3.33
CA GLN A 123 -17.37 -6.77 -4.57
C GLN A 123 -16.54 -7.42 -5.67
N LYS A 124 -15.34 -7.90 -5.33
CA LYS A 124 -14.46 -8.63 -6.26
C LYS A 124 -15.16 -9.90 -6.77
N ASP A 125 -15.76 -10.67 -5.87
CA ASP A 125 -16.44 -11.92 -6.21
C ASP A 125 -17.62 -11.65 -7.15
N LEU A 126 -18.46 -10.65 -6.84
CA LEU A 126 -19.56 -10.24 -7.74
C LEU A 126 -19.07 -9.77 -9.11
N ILE A 127 -18.00 -8.98 -9.19
CA ILE A 127 -17.45 -8.50 -10.46
C ILE A 127 -16.88 -9.66 -11.30
N ASN A 128 -16.20 -10.60 -10.65
CA ASN A 128 -15.69 -11.79 -11.32
C ASN A 128 -16.82 -12.68 -11.87
N ASP A 129 -17.91 -12.83 -11.13
CA ASP A 129 -19.09 -13.58 -11.57
C ASP A 129 -19.82 -12.88 -12.74
N LEU A 130 -19.84 -11.55 -12.77
CA LEU A 130 -20.42 -10.78 -13.88
C LEU A 130 -19.52 -10.76 -15.13
N GLY A 131 -18.22 -10.96 -14.95
CA GLY A 131 -17.21 -10.95 -16.00
C GLY A 131 -16.87 -12.34 -16.58
N SER A 132 -17.38 -13.42 -15.99
CA SER A 132 -17.27 -14.80 -16.51
C SER A 132 -18.30 -15.11 -17.59
#